data_AF-A0A955AI60-F1
#
_entry.id   AF-A0A955AI60-F1
#
_cell.length_a   1.000
_cell.length_b   1.000
_cell.length_c   1.000
_cell.angle_alpha   90.00
_cell.angle_beta   90.00
_cell.angle_gamma   90.00
#
_symmetry.space_group_name_H-M   'P 1'
#
loop_
_entity.id
_entity.type
_entity.pdbx_description
1 polymer ?
#
loop_
_entity_poly.entity_id
_entity_poly.type
_entity_poly.pdbx_seq_one_letter_code
_entity_poly.pdbx_strand_id
1 'polypeptide(L)'
;FTFNDGVPLRKIKDGTSKTLMMAEILVLPELDSQNAWGGPYSDIVTCLGGQSFTTWLPPNSPIGDDIARLVVEARYYEQNNIPIPRRVSGDNTFMQTFGSRSHHPGGVEATNCDGSVQFVADSIDLQTWRAMSTAAGLDFTKE
;
A
#
# COMPACT_ATOMS: atom_id res chain seq x y z
N PHE A 1 -6.48 6.84 -14.54
CA PHE A 1 -7.80 6.35 -14.99
C PHE A 1 -8.30 7.25 -16.09
N THR A 2 -8.51 6.71 -17.29
CA THR A 2 -9.32 7.34 -18.34
C THR A 2 -10.76 6.85 -18.11
N PHE A 3 -11.71 7.78 -17.97
CA PHE A 3 -13.11 7.42 -17.77
C PHE A 3 -13.61 6.63 -18.99
N ASN A 4 -14.22 5.47 -18.73
CA ASN A 4 -14.77 4.57 -19.77
C ASN A 4 -13.72 3.96 -20.73
N ASP A 5 -12.45 3.88 -20.31
CA ASP A 5 -11.39 3.25 -21.09
C ASP A 5 -10.67 2.22 -20.19
N GLY A 6 -10.97 0.95 -20.45
CA GLY A 6 -10.41 -0.18 -19.72
C GLY A 6 -9.04 -0.56 -20.27
N VAL A 7 -8.02 -0.59 -19.43
CA VAL A 7 -6.71 -1.14 -19.80
C VAL A 7 -6.78 -2.67 -19.70
N PRO A 8 -6.61 -3.43 -20.79
CA PRO A 8 -6.71 -4.88 -20.73
C PRO A 8 -5.49 -5.50 -20.06
N LEU A 9 -5.66 -6.60 -19.32
CA LEU A 9 -4.57 -7.31 -18.61
C LEU A 9 -3.38 -7.67 -19.52
N ARG A 10 -3.61 -7.89 -20.83
CA ARG A 10 -2.52 -8.12 -21.82
C ARG A 10 -1.52 -6.96 -21.95
N LYS A 11 -1.80 -5.79 -21.36
CA LYS A 11 -0.89 -4.64 -21.32
C LYS A 11 0.13 -4.73 -20.18
N ILE A 12 -0.04 -5.66 -19.25
CA ILE A 12 0.97 -6.04 -18.24
C ILE A 12 2.02 -6.90 -18.94
N LYS A 13 3.10 -6.27 -19.40
CA LYS A 13 4.07 -6.90 -20.31
C LYS A 13 5.16 -7.69 -19.59
N ASP A 14 5.41 -7.37 -18.33
CA ASP A 14 6.33 -8.08 -17.43
C ASP A 14 5.74 -9.38 -16.85
N GLY A 15 4.42 -9.53 -16.94
CA GLY A 15 3.69 -10.75 -16.65
C GLY A 15 2.79 -10.61 -15.42
N THR A 16 1.56 -11.09 -15.52
CA THR A 16 0.55 -10.98 -14.46
C THR A 16 0.92 -11.68 -13.16
N SER A 17 1.82 -12.67 -13.21
CA SER A 17 2.38 -13.37 -12.05
C SER A 17 3.51 -12.61 -11.33
N LYS A 18 3.96 -11.48 -11.89
CA LYS A 18 5.05 -10.67 -11.34
C LYS A 18 4.61 -9.28 -10.89
N THR A 19 3.37 -8.90 -11.21
CA THR A 19 2.79 -7.61 -10.86
C THR A 19 1.81 -7.77 -9.71
N LEU A 20 1.97 -7.00 -8.64
CA LEU A 20 1.09 -7.00 -7.48
C LEU A 20 -0.28 -6.43 -7.82
N MET A 21 -1.31 -7.04 -7.24
CA MET A 21 -2.70 -6.59 -7.26
C MET A 21 -3.14 -6.10 -5.89
N MET A 22 -2.78 -6.83 -4.83
CA MET A 22 -3.16 -6.54 -3.44
C MET A 22 -2.00 -6.90 -2.51
N ALA A 23 -1.92 -6.22 -1.37
CA ALA A 23 -1.00 -6.56 -0.28
C ALA A 23 -1.61 -6.19 1.07
N GLU A 24 -1.16 -6.83 2.13
CA GLU A 24 -1.60 -6.53 3.49
C GLU A 24 -1.28 -5.09 3.92
N ILE A 25 -2.22 -4.50 4.64
CA ILE A 25 -2.04 -3.27 5.40
C ILE A 25 -2.64 -3.50 6.80
N LEU A 26 -2.06 -2.88 7.82
CA LEU A 26 -2.66 -2.86 9.15
C LEU A 26 -3.71 -1.76 9.21
N VAL A 27 -4.90 -2.13 9.63
CA VAL A 27 -6.05 -1.24 9.77
C VAL A 27 -6.02 -0.58 11.14
N LEU A 28 -6.43 0.68 11.21
CA LEU A 28 -6.61 1.38 12.48
C LEU A 28 -7.79 0.80 13.25
N PRO A 29 -7.71 0.73 14.59
CA PRO A 29 -8.85 0.32 15.41
C PRO A 29 -10.01 1.31 15.25
N GLU A 30 -11.21 0.86 15.65
CA GLU A 30 -12.40 1.72 15.65
C GLU A 30 -12.17 2.94 16.56
N LEU A 31 -12.45 4.13 16.03
CA LEU A 31 -12.23 5.37 16.76
C LEU A 31 -13.34 5.57 17.80
N ASP A 32 -12.96 5.84 19.05
CA ASP A 32 -13.88 5.98 20.19
C ASP A 32 -15.04 6.97 19.96
N SER A 33 -14.83 7.97 19.09
CA SER A 33 -15.69 9.15 19.05
C SER A 33 -16.73 9.21 17.94
N GLN A 34 -16.86 8.25 16.99
CA GLN A 34 -17.73 8.52 15.82
C GLN A 34 -18.46 7.37 15.09
N ASN A 35 -18.43 6.07 15.44
CA ASN A 35 -18.86 5.02 14.47
C ASN A 35 -18.28 5.30 13.06
N ALA A 36 -17.10 5.93 13.01
CA ALA A 36 -16.54 6.50 11.81
C ALA A 36 -15.51 5.54 11.26
N TRP A 37 -15.41 5.56 9.94
CA TRP A 37 -14.29 5.06 9.18
C TRP A 37 -12.99 5.44 9.91
N GLY A 38 -12.21 4.44 10.32
CA GLY A 38 -11.00 4.55 11.17
C GLY A 38 -9.85 5.37 10.58
N GLY A 39 -10.15 6.30 9.67
CA GLY A 39 -9.22 7.16 9.00
C GLY A 39 -8.65 6.53 7.72
N PRO A 40 -7.46 6.96 7.29
CA PRO A 40 -6.85 6.55 6.02
C PRO A 40 -6.45 5.05 5.96
N TYR A 41 -6.50 4.33 7.08
CA TYR A 41 -6.16 2.89 7.21
C TYR A 41 -7.42 2.06 7.55
N SER A 42 -8.41 2.01 6.69
CA SER A 42 -9.55 1.06 6.79
C SER A 42 -9.72 0.36 5.42
N ASP A 43 -10.75 -0.45 5.15
CA ASP A 43 -11.31 -0.55 3.77
C ASP A 43 -10.45 -1.00 2.55
N ILE A 44 -10.72 -2.13 1.87
CA ILE A 44 -10.23 -2.36 0.50
C ILE A 44 -10.98 -1.41 -0.46
N VAL A 45 -10.26 -0.47 -1.11
CA VAL A 45 -10.86 0.38 -2.16
C VAL A 45 -10.23 0.08 -3.51
N THR A 46 -11.00 -0.59 -4.36
CA THR A 46 -10.64 -0.94 -5.75
C THR A 46 -10.67 0.24 -6.72
N CYS A 47 -11.02 1.45 -6.28
CA CYS A 47 -10.98 2.65 -7.11
C CYS A 47 -10.93 3.99 -6.33
N LEU A 48 -9.92 4.81 -6.64
CA LEU A 48 -9.82 6.26 -6.38
C LEU A 48 -10.01 6.74 -4.92
N GLY A 49 -8.89 6.77 -4.20
CA GLY A 49 -8.66 7.77 -3.17
C GLY A 49 -9.11 7.36 -1.77
N GLY A 50 -8.21 6.64 -1.10
CA GLY A 50 -8.33 6.21 0.29
C GLY A 50 -8.21 4.71 0.31
N GLN A 51 -7.03 4.22 0.70
CA GLN A 51 -6.66 2.81 0.90
C GLN A 51 -6.12 2.12 -0.35
N SER A 52 -4.85 2.35 -0.57
CA SER A 52 -4.04 1.69 -1.59
C SER A 52 -2.68 1.42 -0.96
N PHE A 53 -2.17 0.20 -1.07
CA PHE A 53 -0.78 -0.03 -0.69
C PHE A 53 0.13 0.56 -1.77
N THR A 54 1.35 0.87 -1.36
CA THR A 54 2.44 1.29 -2.24
C THR A 54 3.67 0.48 -1.89
N THR A 55 4.56 0.32 -2.85
CA THR A 55 5.84 -0.36 -2.66
C THR A 55 6.99 0.63 -2.38
N TRP A 56 6.65 1.89 -2.08
CA TRP A 56 7.65 2.91 -1.77
C TRP A 56 8.49 2.52 -0.54
N LEU A 57 7.84 1.95 0.47
CA LEU A 57 8.50 1.36 1.63
C LEU A 57 8.56 -0.17 1.48
N PRO A 58 9.61 -0.82 2.02
CA PRO A 58 9.64 -2.28 2.10
C PRO A 58 8.52 -2.80 3.03
N PRO A 59 8.17 -4.10 2.94
CA PRO A 59 7.24 -4.73 3.88
C PRO A 59 7.64 -4.47 5.33
N ASN A 60 6.64 -4.20 6.18
CA ASN A 60 6.81 -3.94 7.62
C ASN A 60 7.84 -2.85 7.97
N SER A 61 8.08 -1.89 7.07
CA SER A 61 9.03 -0.79 7.30
C SER A 61 8.78 -0.08 8.64
N PRO A 62 9.81 0.20 9.46
CA PRO A 62 9.64 0.97 10.69
C PRO A 62 9.36 2.46 10.44
N ILE A 63 9.52 2.92 9.20
CA ILE A 63 9.25 4.30 8.79
C ILE A 63 7.73 4.48 8.68
N GLY A 64 7.23 5.58 9.24
CA GLY A 64 5.84 6.02 9.11
C GLY A 64 5.47 6.31 7.66
N ASP A 65 4.20 6.04 7.34
CA ASP A 65 3.61 6.34 6.04
C ASP A 65 3.41 7.85 5.84
N ASP A 66 3.21 8.27 4.60
CA ASP A 66 2.89 9.65 4.26
C ASP A 66 1.42 9.77 3.89
N ILE A 67 0.65 10.63 4.56
CA ILE A 67 -0.81 10.70 4.41
C ILE A 67 -1.27 12.11 4.09
N ALA A 68 -2.09 12.27 3.05
CA ALA A 68 -2.54 13.59 2.60
C ALA A 68 -3.76 14.11 3.37
N ARG A 69 -4.67 13.23 3.82
CA ARG A 69 -5.95 13.61 4.42
C ARG A 69 -5.85 13.84 5.93
N LEU A 70 -6.16 12.81 6.71
CA LEU A 70 -6.31 12.86 8.15
C LEU A 70 -5.27 11.96 8.81
N VAL A 71 -4.52 12.53 9.73
CA VAL A 71 -3.73 11.77 10.71
C VAL A 71 -4.49 11.88 12.03
N VAL A 72 -4.87 10.74 12.61
CA VAL A 72 -5.59 10.69 13.89
C VAL A 72 -4.61 10.76 15.06
N GLU A 73 -5.10 10.65 16.30
CA GLU A 73 -4.23 10.64 17.48
C GLU A 73 -3.27 9.44 17.48
N ALA A 74 -2.04 9.66 17.97
CA ALA A 74 -0.96 8.66 18.00
C ALA A 74 -1.39 7.32 18.62
N ARG A 75 -2.20 7.35 19.69
CA ARG A 75 -2.67 6.17 20.41
C ARG A 75 -3.35 5.12 19.52
N TYR A 76 -4.04 5.54 18.45
CA TYR A 76 -4.73 4.60 17.57
C TYR A 76 -3.75 3.82 16.68
N TYR A 77 -2.63 4.43 16.30
CA TYR A 77 -1.56 3.75 15.56
C TYR A 77 -0.80 2.77 16.47
N GLU A 78 -0.47 3.23 17.68
CA GLU A 78 0.31 2.47 18.66
C GLU A 78 -0.42 1.20 19.10
N GLN A 79 -1.76 1.22 19.21
CA GLN A 79 -2.57 0.05 19.56
C GLN A 79 -2.36 -1.15 18.63
N ASN A 80 -2.10 -0.90 17.33
CA ASN A 80 -1.88 -1.93 16.31
C ASN A 80 -0.42 -1.97 15.82
N ASN A 81 0.54 -1.41 16.58
CA ASN A 81 1.95 -1.34 16.21
C ASN A 81 2.21 -0.73 14.82
N ILE A 82 1.39 0.26 14.43
CA ILE A 82 1.56 1.00 13.18
C ILE A 82 2.50 2.17 13.45
N PRO A 83 3.60 2.34 12.69
CA PRO A 83 4.43 3.54 12.80
C PRO A 83 3.62 4.81 12.52
N ILE A 84 3.75 5.80 13.40
CA ILE A 84 2.97 7.04 13.31
C ILE A 84 3.24 7.72 11.96
N PRO A 85 2.21 7.96 11.13
CA PRO A 85 2.40 8.55 9.82
C PRO A 85 2.67 10.04 9.91
N ARG A 86 3.30 10.57 8.86
CA ARG A 86 3.47 12.00 8.66
C ARG A 86 2.35 12.53 7.77
N ARG A 87 1.80 13.69 8.13
CA ARG A 87 0.87 14.41 7.24
C ARG A 87 1.65 15.15 6.15
N VAL A 88 1.39 14.85 4.89
CA VAL A 88 1.97 15.59 3.75
C VAL A 88 1.17 16.86 3.45
N SER A 89 1.84 17.93 2.99
CA SER A 89 1.26 19.27 2.85
C SER A 89 0.39 19.43 1.62
N GLY A 90 -0.81 20.00 1.80
CA GLY A 90 -1.84 20.14 0.76
C GLY A 90 -2.49 18.80 0.47
N ASP A 91 -3.76 18.76 0.08
CA ASP A 91 -4.51 17.52 -0.20
C ASP A 91 -3.99 16.73 -1.42
N ASN A 92 -2.70 16.85 -1.74
CA ASN A 92 -2.00 16.20 -2.81
C ASN A 92 -1.75 14.72 -2.48
N THR A 93 -2.71 13.89 -2.88
CA THR A 93 -2.66 12.43 -2.77
C THR A 93 -1.50 11.80 -3.55
N PHE A 94 -0.80 12.54 -4.41
CA PHE A 94 0.39 12.05 -5.12
C PHE A 94 1.56 11.70 -4.17
N MET A 95 1.69 12.43 -3.06
CA MET A 95 2.75 12.20 -2.08
C MET A 95 2.36 11.16 -1.02
N GLN A 96 1.17 10.57 -1.14
CA GLN A 96 0.68 9.60 -0.17
C GLN A 96 1.37 8.26 -0.39
N THR A 97 1.92 7.69 0.67
CA THR A 97 2.54 6.37 0.66
C THR A 97 1.91 5.56 1.79
N PHE A 98 1.55 4.32 1.50
CA PHE A 98 1.16 3.35 2.52
C PHE A 98 2.00 2.10 2.30
N GLY A 99 2.93 1.82 3.21
CA GLY A 99 3.70 0.59 3.17
C GLY A 99 2.81 -0.62 3.43
N SER A 100 3.17 -1.76 2.84
CA SER A 100 2.56 -3.04 3.20
C SER A 100 2.99 -3.46 4.60
N ARG A 101 2.03 -3.87 5.43
CA ARG A 101 2.23 -4.14 6.86
C ARG A 101 1.38 -5.33 7.29
N SER A 102 1.95 -6.19 8.12
CA SER A 102 1.33 -7.42 8.62
C SER A 102 1.79 -7.74 10.04
N HIS A 103 0.99 -8.54 10.74
CA HIS A 103 1.40 -9.17 12.00
C HIS A 103 2.08 -10.53 11.79
N HIS A 104 2.14 -11.01 10.54
CA HIS A 104 2.89 -12.22 10.21
C HIS A 104 4.40 -11.99 10.39
N PRO A 105 5.12 -12.86 11.14
CA PRO A 105 6.54 -12.67 11.38
C PRO A 105 7.37 -12.74 10.09
N GLY A 106 8.14 -11.67 9.81
CA GLY A 106 9.15 -11.66 8.76
C GLY A 106 8.65 -11.33 7.36
N GLY A 107 7.40 -10.90 7.19
CA GLY A 107 6.87 -10.55 5.88
C GLY A 107 5.40 -10.16 5.86
N VAL A 108 4.86 -10.07 4.64
CA VAL A 108 3.47 -9.76 4.34
C VAL A 108 2.94 -10.71 3.28
N GLU A 109 1.65 -11.04 3.33
CA GLU A 109 0.96 -11.71 2.23
C GLU A 109 0.61 -10.71 1.13
N ALA A 110 0.83 -11.11 -0.11
CA ALA A 110 0.53 -10.31 -1.29
C ALA A 110 -0.01 -11.16 -2.44
N THR A 111 -0.90 -10.57 -3.24
CA THR A 111 -1.55 -11.22 -4.37
C THR A 111 -1.10 -10.56 -5.67
N ASN A 112 -0.75 -11.35 -6.67
CA ASN A 112 -0.39 -10.88 -8.01
C ASN A 112 -1.63 -10.70 -8.90
N CYS A 113 -1.43 -10.07 -10.07
CA CYS A 113 -2.47 -9.80 -11.05
C CYS A 113 -3.10 -11.06 -11.68
N ASP A 114 -2.44 -12.22 -11.58
CA ASP A 114 -3.00 -13.52 -11.97
C ASP A 114 -3.77 -14.24 -10.84
N GLY A 115 -3.85 -13.63 -9.65
CA GLY A 115 -4.51 -14.19 -8.47
C GLY A 115 -3.63 -15.12 -7.64
N SER A 116 -2.37 -15.35 -8.01
CA SER A 116 -1.44 -16.08 -7.16
C SER A 116 -1.13 -15.28 -5.90
N VAL A 117 -1.08 -15.98 -4.76
CA VAL A 117 -0.74 -15.40 -3.44
C VAL A 117 0.66 -15.85 -3.06
N GLN A 118 1.43 -14.94 -2.48
CA GLN A 118 2.80 -15.20 -2.01
C GLN A 118 3.10 -14.43 -0.72
N PHE A 119 3.89 -15.07 0.13
CA PHE A 119 4.50 -14.44 1.29
C PHE A 119 5.78 -13.70 0.86
N VAL A 120 5.82 -12.39 1.08
CA VAL A 120 6.94 -11.51 0.72
C VAL A 120 7.69 -11.12 1.98
N ALA A 121 8.98 -11.48 2.05
CA ALA A 121 9.80 -11.24 3.22
C ALA A 121 10.12 -9.74 3.42
N ASP A 122 10.27 -9.32 4.68
CA ASP A 122 10.72 -7.97 5.05
C ASP A 122 12.10 -7.63 4.46
N SER A 123 12.91 -8.65 4.20
CA SER A 123 14.25 -8.57 3.63
C SER A 123 14.29 -8.51 2.10
N ILE A 124 13.14 -8.45 1.42
CA ILE A 124 13.10 -8.29 -0.03
C ILE A 124 13.90 -7.06 -0.44
N ASP A 125 14.67 -7.19 -1.52
CA ASP A 125 15.35 -6.05 -2.13
C ASP A 125 14.31 -4.98 -2.53
N LEU A 126 14.53 -3.74 -2.09
CA LEU A 126 13.56 -2.65 -2.25
C LEU A 126 13.31 -2.33 -3.73
N GLN A 127 14.32 -2.49 -4.59
CA GLN A 127 14.16 -2.30 -6.02
C GLN A 127 13.23 -3.36 -6.60
N THR A 128 13.44 -4.62 -6.25
CA THR A 128 12.58 -5.74 -6.63
C THR A 128 11.15 -5.52 -6.17
N TRP A 129 10.94 -5.14 -4.90
CA TRP A 129 9.61 -4.84 -4.36
C TRP A 129 8.90 -3.73 -5.14
N ARG A 130 9.62 -2.65 -5.46
CA ARG A 130 9.09 -1.56 -6.29
C ARG A 130 8.78 -1.99 -7.72
N ALA A 131 9.61 -2.85 -8.30
CA ALA A 131 9.39 -3.43 -9.63
C ALA A 131 8.02 -4.08 -9.74
N MET A 132 7.65 -4.85 -8.71
CA MET A 132 6.42 -5.62 -8.67
C MET A 132 5.16 -4.72 -8.64
N SER A 133 5.27 -3.42 -8.34
CA SER A 133 4.13 -2.48 -8.43
C SER A 133 3.90 -1.90 -9.82
N THR A 134 4.74 -2.24 -10.80
CA THR A 134 4.64 -1.75 -12.17
C THR A 134 4.16 -2.85 -13.10
N ALA A 135 3.50 -2.46 -14.20
CA ALA A 135 3.05 -3.38 -15.26
C ALA A 135 4.08 -3.51 -16.41
N ALA A 136 5.25 -2.88 -16.24
CA ALA A 136 6.27 -2.73 -17.27
C ALA A 136 7.61 -3.35 -16.87
N GLY A 137 7.77 -3.83 -15.63
CA GLY A 137 8.98 -4.47 -15.11
C GLY A 137 10.19 -3.55 -15.15
N LEU A 138 10.67 -3.11 -13.98
CA LEU A 138 11.87 -2.26 -13.80
C LEU A 138 11.71 -0.76 -14.12
N ASP A 139 10.48 -0.26 -14.26
CA ASP A 139 10.20 1.16 -14.64
C ASP A 139 10.61 2.21 -13.57
N PHE A 140 11.14 1.79 -12.42
CA PHE A 140 11.73 2.68 -11.41
C PHE A 140 13.23 2.94 -11.63
N THR A 141 13.86 2.26 -12.60
CA THR A 141 15.23 2.50 -13.06
C THR A 141 15.21 3.46 -14.26
N LYS A 142 14.84 4.72 -14.02
CA LYS A 142 15.27 5.79 -14.94
C LYS A 142 16.70 6.16 -14.56
N GLU A 143 17.66 5.66 -15.33
CA GLU A 143 18.94 6.37 -15.52
C GLU A 143 18.69 7.72 -16.20
#